data_AF-A0A9P7E843-F1
#
_entry.id   AF-A0A9P7E843-F1
#
_cell.length_a   1.000
_cell.length_b   1.000
_cell.length_c   1.000
_cell.angle_alpha   90.00
_cell.angle_beta   90.00
_cell.angle_gamma   90.00
#
_symmetry.space_group_name_H-M   'P 1'
#
loop_
_entity.id
_entity.type
_entity.pdbx_description
1 polymer ?
#
loop_
_entity_poly.entity_id
_entity_poly.type
_entity_poly.pdbx_seq_one_letter_code
_entity_poly.pdbx_strand_id
1 'polypeptide(L)'
;MAQSTPRVWLITGSSSGFGRAMTEEVLRNGEIAVATLRKPSALDDLVAKYPRTQLLVLPLDVTNEAQVKYVFAQVKNAFGHIDVVYNNAGQVIYQELEGTPLDRARALMDVNFWGAVTVSFEAVRFFREENPKGYGGMLVQVSSLAATAGVPLLEFYNNTKAALDSFTEVLAQEVLPAWNIRVSN
;
A
#
# COMPACT_ATOMS: atom_id res chain seq x y z
N MET A 1 -20.12 9.33 23.14
CA MET A 1 -18.80 8.88 22.65
C MET A 1 -18.29 9.98 21.74
N ALA A 2 -17.13 10.59 22.01
CA ALA A 2 -16.58 11.61 21.12
C ALA A 2 -16.41 10.96 19.74
N GLN A 3 -17.06 11.49 18.70
CA GLN A 3 -16.81 11.05 17.33
C GLN A 3 -15.35 11.34 17.03
N SER A 4 -14.51 10.31 16.96
CA SER A 4 -13.16 10.47 16.47
C SER A 4 -13.24 10.91 15.01
N THR A 5 -12.40 11.87 14.62
CA THR A 5 -12.25 12.28 13.23
C THR A 5 -12.02 11.04 12.35
N PRO A 6 -12.67 10.92 11.17
CA PRO A 6 -12.43 9.81 10.25
C PRO A 6 -10.94 9.70 9.89
N ARG A 7 -10.39 8.48 9.97
CA ARG A 7 -9.01 8.22 9.55
C ARG A 7 -8.88 8.25 8.02
N VAL A 8 -7.74 8.73 7.52
CA VAL A 8 -7.37 8.74 6.12
C VAL A 8 -6.48 7.55 5.79
N TRP A 9 -6.99 6.66 4.95
CA TRP A 9 -6.30 5.46 4.48
C TRP A 9 -5.83 5.65 3.04
N LEU A 10 -4.54 5.51 2.78
CA LEU A 10 -4.00 5.34 1.44
C LEU A 10 -3.82 3.86 1.13
N ILE A 11 -4.52 3.36 0.12
CA ILE A 11 -4.58 1.93 -0.21
C ILE A 11 -4.00 1.73 -1.61
N THR A 12 -2.95 0.91 -1.73
CA THR A 12 -2.37 0.54 -3.04
C THR A 12 -2.98 -0.74 -3.59
N GLY A 13 -3.25 -0.80 -4.90
CA GLY A 13 -3.82 -1.99 -5.52
C GLY A 13 -5.29 -2.25 -5.17
N SER A 14 -6.12 -1.21 -5.13
CA SER A 14 -7.54 -1.30 -4.73
C SER A 14 -8.48 -1.98 -5.74
N SER A 15 -7.98 -2.43 -6.90
CA SER A 15 -8.84 -2.96 -7.97
C SER A 15 -9.50 -4.30 -7.66
N SER A 16 -8.90 -5.12 -6.81
CA SER A 16 -9.34 -6.49 -6.53
C SER A 16 -8.76 -7.01 -5.20
N GLY A 17 -9.18 -8.22 -4.79
CA GLY A 17 -8.58 -8.93 -3.65
C GLY A 17 -8.61 -8.13 -2.36
N PHE A 18 -7.52 -8.22 -1.58
CA PHE A 18 -7.41 -7.54 -0.28
C PHE A 18 -7.49 -6.01 -0.38
N GLY A 19 -6.88 -5.39 -1.39
CA GLY A 19 -6.96 -3.94 -1.58
C GLY A 19 -8.39 -3.45 -1.80
N ARG A 20 -9.18 -4.18 -2.60
CA ARG A 20 -10.60 -3.88 -2.81
C ARG A 20 -11.41 -4.09 -1.52
N ALA A 21 -11.23 -5.23 -0.87
CA ALA A 21 -11.94 -5.55 0.38
C ALA A 21 -11.64 -4.53 1.48
N MET A 22 -10.37 -4.12 1.63
CA MET A 22 -9.94 -3.08 2.57
C MET A 22 -10.56 -1.73 2.23
N THR A 23 -10.58 -1.36 0.94
CA THR A 23 -11.23 -0.11 0.49
C THR A 23 -12.69 -0.08 0.88
N GLU A 24 -13.43 -1.16 0.64
CA GLU A 24 -14.84 -1.23 1.02
C GLU A 24 -15.05 -1.22 2.53
N GLU A 25 -14.19 -1.87 3.30
CA GLU A 25 -14.27 -1.91 4.76
C GLU A 25 -14.01 -0.54 5.39
N VAL A 26 -12.98 0.18 4.93
CA VAL A 26 -12.69 1.56 5.34
C VAL A 26 -13.91 2.46 5.09
N LEU A 27 -14.50 2.36 3.89
CA LEU A 27 -15.68 3.15 3.53
C LEU A 27 -16.92 2.79 4.36
N ARG A 28 -17.16 1.50 4.61
CA ARG A 28 -18.26 1.03 5.48
C ARG A 28 -18.15 1.56 6.91
N ASN A 29 -16.94 1.71 7.42
CA ASN A 29 -16.67 2.20 8.77
C ASN A 29 -16.75 3.73 8.90
N GLY A 30 -17.12 4.45 7.83
CA GLY A 30 -17.20 5.91 7.85
C GLY A 30 -15.84 6.60 7.73
N GLU A 31 -14.78 5.85 7.41
CA GLU A 31 -13.42 6.36 7.24
C GLU A 31 -13.18 6.81 5.81
N ILE A 32 -12.07 7.50 5.58
CA ILE A 32 -11.71 8.08 4.28
C ILE A 32 -10.76 7.12 3.57
N ALA A 33 -11.12 6.68 2.37
CA ALA A 33 -10.29 5.86 1.51
C ALA A 33 -9.73 6.66 0.34
N VAL A 34 -8.40 6.77 0.28
CA VAL A 34 -7.66 7.08 -0.94
C VAL A 34 -7.30 5.78 -1.63
N ALA A 35 -8.13 5.37 -2.58
CA ALA A 35 -8.00 4.10 -3.27
C ALA A 35 -7.18 4.28 -4.56
N THR A 36 -6.09 3.51 -4.70
CA THR A 36 -5.16 3.68 -5.82
C THR A 36 -4.98 2.40 -6.62
N LEU A 37 -4.94 2.56 -7.95
CA LEU A 37 -4.92 1.45 -8.90
C LEU A 37 -4.56 1.94 -10.30
N ARG A 38 -4.03 1.07 -11.16
CA ARG A 38 -3.64 1.45 -12.53
C ARG A 38 -4.81 1.86 -13.42
N LYS A 39 -6.01 1.31 -13.19
CA LYS A 39 -7.23 1.56 -13.96
C LYS A 39 -8.35 2.02 -13.04
N PRO A 40 -8.51 3.34 -12.80
CA PRO A 40 -9.50 3.88 -11.86
C PRO A 40 -10.95 3.42 -12.08
N SER A 41 -11.34 3.14 -13.34
CA SER A 41 -12.69 2.67 -13.67
C SER A 41 -13.10 1.34 -13.01
N ALA A 42 -12.14 0.57 -12.47
CA ALA A 42 -12.46 -0.63 -11.69
C ALA A 42 -13.18 -0.33 -10.36
N LEU A 43 -13.28 0.94 -9.95
CA LEU A 43 -13.99 1.38 -8.73
C LEU A 43 -15.22 2.25 -9.03
N ASP A 44 -15.70 2.31 -10.28
CA ASP A 44 -16.86 3.15 -10.66
C ASP A 44 -18.10 2.84 -9.80
N ASP A 45 -18.28 1.58 -9.41
CA ASP A 45 -19.37 1.15 -8.54
C ASP A 45 -19.27 1.69 -7.10
N LEU A 46 -18.06 1.96 -6.60
CA LEU A 46 -17.85 2.61 -5.30
C LEU A 46 -17.95 4.13 -5.42
N VAL A 47 -17.44 4.71 -6.51
CA VAL A 47 -17.56 6.16 -6.78
C VAL A 47 -19.04 6.57 -6.89
N ALA A 48 -19.90 5.70 -7.42
CA ALA A 48 -21.35 5.94 -7.45
C ALA A 48 -22.02 5.91 -6.06
N LYS A 49 -21.39 5.28 -5.05
CA LYS A 49 -21.97 5.06 -3.71
C LYS A 49 -21.44 6.03 -2.66
N TYR A 50 -20.20 6.50 -2.80
CA TYR A 50 -19.51 7.28 -1.78
C TYR A 50 -19.14 8.67 -2.27
N PRO A 51 -19.27 9.71 -1.43
CA PRO A 51 -18.89 11.07 -1.82
C PRO A 51 -17.37 11.21 -1.94
N ARG A 52 -16.91 12.18 -2.73
CA ARG A 52 -15.48 12.48 -2.90
C ARG A 52 -14.75 12.85 -1.61
N THR A 53 -15.48 13.33 -0.61
CA THR A 53 -14.95 13.62 0.72
C THR A 53 -14.59 12.36 1.52
N GLN A 54 -15.08 11.20 1.09
CA GLN A 54 -14.84 9.91 1.73
C GLN A 54 -14.09 8.92 0.83
N LEU A 55 -14.27 8.99 -0.49
CA LEU A 55 -13.55 8.18 -1.47
C LEU A 55 -12.82 9.06 -2.48
N LEU A 56 -11.49 9.02 -2.46
CA LEU A 56 -10.64 9.61 -3.49
C LEU A 56 -9.98 8.50 -4.30
N VAL A 57 -10.29 8.39 -5.59
CA VAL A 57 -9.68 7.40 -6.49
C VAL A 57 -8.57 8.06 -7.30
N LEU A 58 -7.36 7.50 -7.26
CA LEU A 58 -6.20 8.02 -8.01
C LEU A 58 -5.53 6.91 -8.83
N PRO A 59 -5.08 7.22 -10.06
CA PRO A 59 -4.25 6.28 -10.81
C PRO A 59 -2.89 6.12 -10.14
N LEU A 60 -2.45 4.87 -9.95
CA LEU A 60 -1.11 4.57 -9.45
C LEU A 60 -0.56 3.27 -10.05
N ASP A 61 0.58 3.38 -10.71
CA ASP A 61 1.55 2.30 -10.88
C ASP A 61 2.66 2.46 -9.84
N VAL A 62 2.75 1.52 -8.89
CA VAL A 62 3.73 1.57 -7.79
C VAL A 62 5.18 1.48 -8.28
N THR A 63 5.41 0.99 -9.50
CA THR A 63 6.76 0.96 -10.11
C THR A 63 7.20 2.34 -10.60
N ASN A 64 6.30 3.32 -10.63
CA ASN A 64 6.57 4.68 -11.06
C ASN A 64 6.66 5.63 -9.85
N GLU A 65 7.89 5.96 -9.45
CA GLU A 65 8.17 6.82 -8.30
C GLU A 65 7.48 8.20 -8.40
N ALA A 66 7.40 8.77 -9.61
CA ALA A 66 6.75 10.07 -9.80
C ALA A 66 5.24 9.98 -9.53
N GLN A 67 4.59 8.86 -9.88
CA GLN A 67 3.19 8.64 -9.54
C GLN A 67 2.97 8.42 -8.05
N VAL A 68 3.88 7.72 -7.37
CA VAL A 68 3.82 7.56 -5.89
C VAL A 68 3.86 8.94 -5.23
N LYS A 69 4.86 9.77 -5.54
CA LYS A 69 4.97 11.13 -4.99
C LYS A 69 3.75 11.99 -5.32
N TYR A 70 3.23 11.90 -6.54
CA TYR A 70 2.03 12.61 -6.95
C TYR A 70 0.81 12.21 -6.10
N VAL A 71 0.60 10.91 -5.87
CA VAL A 71 -0.50 10.41 -5.03
C VAL A 71 -0.42 10.98 -3.62
N PHE A 72 0.74 10.89 -2.96
CA PHE A 72 0.92 11.44 -1.61
C PHE A 72 0.67 12.96 -1.57
N ALA A 73 1.11 13.71 -2.58
CA ALA A 73 0.80 15.13 -2.71
C ALA A 73 -0.71 15.40 -2.86
N GLN A 74 -1.44 14.58 -3.62
CA GLN A 74 -2.89 14.69 -3.72
C GLN A 74 -3.58 14.41 -2.38
N VAL A 75 -3.10 13.43 -1.61
CA VAL A 75 -3.67 13.14 -0.28
C VAL A 75 -3.45 14.32 0.68
N LYS A 76 -2.24 14.91 0.69
CA LYS A 76 -1.96 16.14 1.44
C LYS A 76 -2.91 17.27 1.06
N ASN A 77 -3.11 17.50 -0.23
CA ASN A 77 -3.98 18.59 -0.70
C ASN A 77 -5.45 18.38 -0.33
N ALA A 78 -5.92 17.13 -0.35
CA ALA A 78 -7.33 16.81 -0.09
C ALA A 78 -7.65 16.71 1.41
N PHE A 79 -6.74 16.15 2.22
CA PHE A 79 -7.03 15.78 3.61
C PHE A 79 -6.00 16.28 4.63
N GLY A 80 -4.84 16.78 4.17
CA GLY A 80 -3.78 17.35 5.02
C GLY A 80 -2.96 16.34 5.83
N HIS A 81 -3.37 15.07 5.92
CA HIS A 81 -2.70 14.03 6.68
C HIS A 81 -3.00 12.63 6.11
N ILE A 82 -2.23 11.64 6.55
CA ILE A 82 -2.46 10.21 6.30
C ILE A 82 -2.32 9.46 7.61
N ASP A 83 -3.33 8.71 8.02
CA ASP A 83 -3.28 7.87 9.22
C ASP A 83 -2.68 6.50 8.92
N VAL A 84 -3.06 5.91 7.78
CA VAL A 84 -2.66 4.56 7.41
C VAL A 84 -2.27 4.48 5.93
N VAL A 85 -1.14 3.87 5.64
CA VAL A 85 -0.76 3.43 4.30
C VAL A 85 -0.86 1.91 4.26
N TYR A 86 -1.86 1.39 3.55
CA TYR A 86 -2.05 -0.03 3.28
C TYR A 86 -1.37 -0.39 1.96
N ASN A 87 -0.10 -0.78 2.07
CA ASN A 87 0.77 -1.09 0.95
C ASN A 87 0.53 -2.53 0.48
N ASN A 88 -0.40 -2.66 -0.45
CA ASN A 88 -0.99 -3.93 -0.87
C ASN A 88 -0.72 -4.29 -2.33
N ALA A 89 -0.42 -3.32 -3.18
CA ALA A 89 -0.22 -3.56 -4.61
C ALA A 89 0.78 -4.70 -4.83
N GLY A 90 0.32 -5.72 -5.53
CA GLY A 90 1.10 -6.93 -5.75
C GLY A 90 0.47 -7.79 -6.85
N GLN A 91 1.29 -8.67 -7.39
CA GLN A 91 0.91 -9.66 -8.38
C GLN A 91 1.41 -11.03 -7.94
N VAL A 92 0.89 -12.07 -8.58
CA VAL A 92 1.33 -13.45 -8.38
C VAL A 92 1.55 -14.06 -9.77
N ILE A 93 2.59 -14.90 -9.87
CA ILE A 93 2.83 -15.74 -11.05
C ILE A 93 2.77 -17.18 -10.55
N TYR A 94 1.90 -17.97 -11.20
CA TYR A 94 1.81 -19.42 -10.98
C TYR A 94 2.50 -20.12 -12.16
N GLN A 95 3.71 -20.62 -11.94
CA GLN A 95 4.53 -21.27 -12.97
C GLN A 95 5.62 -22.15 -12.32
N GLU A 96 6.02 -23.24 -12.98
CA GLU A 96 7.23 -23.96 -12.61
C GLU A 96 8.46 -23.02 -12.57
N LEU A 97 9.35 -23.28 -11.61
CA LEU A 97 10.47 -22.40 -11.29
C LEU A 97 11.38 -22.17 -12.51
N GLU A 98 11.90 -23.25 -13.09
CA GLU A 98 12.80 -23.21 -14.26
C GLU A 98 12.14 -22.67 -15.54
N GLY A 99 10.81 -22.78 -15.64
CA GLY A 99 10.04 -22.35 -16.81
C GLY A 99 9.56 -20.90 -16.73
N THR A 100 9.77 -20.21 -15.60
CA THR A 100 9.37 -18.81 -15.46
C THR A 100 10.32 -17.92 -16.27
N PRO A 101 9.82 -17.15 -17.25
CA PRO A 101 10.66 -16.20 -17.98
C PRO A 101 11.22 -15.13 -17.03
N LEU A 102 12.54 -14.88 -17.10
CA LEU A 102 13.23 -14.00 -16.17
C LEU A 102 12.77 -12.53 -16.24
N ASP A 103 12.28 -12.08 -17.39
CA ASP A 103 11.65 -10.77 -17.54
C ASP A 103 10.36 -10.66 -16.71
N ARG A 104 9.53 -11.72 -16.68
CA ARG A 104 8.33 -11.77 -15.84
C ARG A 104 8.68 -11.85 -14.35
N ALA A 105 9.72 -12.60 -14.00
CA ALA A 105 10.23 -12.67 -12.63
C ALA A 105 10.74 -11.29 -12.14
N ARG A 106 11.49 -10.57 -12.99
CA ARG A 106 11.94 -9.19 -12.68
C ARG A 106 10.77 -8.22 -12.53
N ALA A 107 9.81 -8.25 -13.47
CA ALA A 107 8.61 -7.41 -13.37
C ALA A 107 7.79 -7.68 -12.10
N LEU A 108 7.76 -8.94 -11.62
CA LEU A 108 7.13 -9.29 -10.36
C LEU A 108 7.86 -8.65 -9.17
N MET A 109 9.20 -8.65 -9.19
CA MET A 109 10.04 -7.97 -8.19
C MET A 109 9.84 -6.45 -8.21
N ASP A 110 9.75 -5.87 -9.40
CA ASP A 110 9.51 -4.43 -9.56
C ASP A 110 8.21 -4.00 -8.90
N VAL A 111 7.14 -4.79 -9.05
CA VAL A 111 5.83 -4.47 -8.43
C VAL A 111 5.82 -4.80 -6.95
N ASN A 112 6.10 -6.06 -6.59
CA ASN A 112 5.85 -6.59 -5.25
C ASN A 112 6.87 -6.12 -4.21
N PHE A 113 8.10 -5.82 -4.64
CA PHE A 113 9.17 -5.40 -3.76
C PHE A 113 9.52 -3.94 -4.01
N TRP A 114 10.06 -3.58 -5.18
CA TRP A 114 10.52 -2.20 -5.40
C TRP A 114 9.38 -1.18 -5.31
N GLY A 115 8.21 -1.49 -5.87
CA GLY A 115 7.03 -0.65 -5.74
C GLY A 115 6.59 -0.49 -4.28
N ALA A 116 6.63 -1.58 -3.50
CA ALA A 116 6.34 -1.52 -2.07
C ALA A 116 7.40 -0.69 -1.31
N VAL A 117 8.68 -0.82 -1.63
CA VAL A 117 9.79 -0.02 -1.07
C VAL A 117 9.58 1.47 -1.37
N THR A 118 9.28 1.84 -2.61
CA THR A 118 9.03 3.23 -3.02
C THR A 118 7.86 3.83 -2.25
N VAL A 119 6.76 3.10 -2.11
CA VAL A 119 5.60 3.54 -1.30
C VAL A 119 5.98 3.66 0.18
N SER A 120 6.79 2.75 0.70
CA SER A 120 7.22 2.75 2.12
C SER A 120 8.09 3.96 2.45
N PHE A 121 9.05 4.29 1.57
CA PHE A 121 9.90 5.47 1.75
C PHE A 121 9.08 6.75 1.74
N GLU A 122 8.14 6.89 0.79
CA GLU A 122 7.29 8.07 0.73
C GLU A 122 6.31 8.12 1.91
N ALA A 123 5.80 6.98 2.38
CA ALA A 123 4.96 6.90 3.58
C ALA A 123 5.70 7.40 4.83
N VAL A 124 6.91 6.88 5.08
CA VAL A 124 7.73 7.28 6.23
C VAL A 124 8.10 8.76 6.16
N ARG A 125 8.49 9.24 4.98
CA ARG A 125 8.74 10.67 4.74
C ARG A 125 7.50 11.49 5.07
N PHE A 126 6.34 11.11 4.55
CA PHE A 126 5.09 11.81 4.74
C PHE A 126 4.67 11.87 6.21
N PHE A 127 4.69 10.73 6.91
CA PHE A 127 4.36 10.68 8.33
C PHE A 127 5.28 11.54 9.19
N ARG A 128 6.55 11.65 8.82
CA ARG A 128 7.55 12.44 9.54
C ARG A 128 7.46 13.94 9.25
N GLU A 129 7.26 14.31 7.99
CA GLU A 129 7.45 15.69 7.50
C GLU A 129 6.14 16.42 7.22
N GLU A 130 5.10 15.71 6.80
CA GLU A 130 3.87 16.30 6.26
C GLU A 130 2.69 16.19 7.23
N ASN A 131 2.61 15.08 7.97
CA ASN A 131 1.62 14.95 9.03
C ASN A 131 1.85 15.97 10.16
N PRO A 132 0.80 16.32 10.93
CA PRO A 132 0.96 17.18 12.10
C PRO A 132 2.05 16.65 13.03
N LYS A 133 2.84 17.56 13.63
CA LYS A 133 3.99 17.19 14.45
C LYS A 133 3.60 16.24 15.60
N GLY A 134 4.26 15.08 15.67
CA GLY A 134 4.00 14.05 16.68
C GLY A 134 2.82 13.13 16.36
N TYR A 135 2.11 13.35 15.25
CA TYR A 135 0.96 12.53 14.86
C TYR A 135 1.37 11.13 14.39
N GLY A 136 2.46 11.04 13.61
CA GLY A 136 2.99 9.77 13.12
C GLY A 136 2.06 9.11 12.09
N GLY A 137 2.01 7.79 12.07
CA GLY A 137 1.18 7.03 11.12
C GLY A 137 1.39 5.52 11.21
N MET A 138 0.61 4.76 10.45
CA MET A 138 0.72 3.31 10.35
C MET A 138 1.04 2.89 8.91
N LEU A 139 2.18 2.23 8.70
CA LEU A 139 2.48 1.55 7.44
C LEU A 139 2.16 0.06 7.61
N VAL A 140 1.21 -0.44 6.81
CA VAL A 140 0.84 -1.86 6.77
C VAL A 140 1.30 -2.44 5.45
N GLN A 141 2.17 -3.44 5.49
CA GLN A 141 2.63 -4.19 4.34
C GLN A 141 1.77 -5.44 4.16
N VAL A 142 1.19 -5.65 2.99
CA VAL A 142 0.51 -6.92 2.73
C VAL A 142 1.54 -7.96 2.31
N SER A 143 2.01 -8.74 3.28
CA SER A 143 2.88 -9.87 3.03
C SER A 143 2.10 -11.16 2.71
N SER A 144 2.70 -12.32 2.93
CA SER A 144 2.09 -13.63 2.72
C SER A 144 2.77 -14.70 3.57
N LEU A 145 2.04 -15.75 3.95
CA LEU A 145 2.64 -16.98 4.50
C LEU A 145 3.73 -17.55 3.56
N ALA A 146 3.59 -17.29 2.25
CA ALA A 146 4.56 -17.65 1.25
C ALA A 146 5.95 -16.98 1.43
N ALA A 147 6.08 -16.00 2.33
CA ALA A 147 7.35 -15.40 2.70
C ALA A 147 8.24 -16.33 3.55
N THR A 148 7.65 -17.26 4.30
CA THR A 148 8.38 -18.11 5.27
C THR A 148 8.44 -19.59 4.88
N ALA A 149 7.68 -20.01 3.87
CA ALA A 149 7.69 -21.38 3.37
C ALA A 149 7.66 -21.40 1.84
N GLY A 150 8.58 -22.16 1.23
CA GLY A 150 8.60 -22.39 -0.21
C GLY A 150 7.36 -23.15 -0.67
N VAL A 151 6.53 -22.50 -1.47
CA VAL A 151 5.37 -23.11 -2.12
C VAL A 151 5.71 -23.38 -3.59
N PRO A 152 5.67 -24.65 -4.06
CA PRO A 152 5.88 -24.97 -5.46
C PRO A 152 4.97 -24.15 -6.37
N LEU A 153 5.47 -23.80 -7.56
CA LEU A 153 4.81 -22.95 -8.56
C LEU A 153 4.70 -21.46 -8.21
N LEU A 154 5.16 -21.03 -7.02
CA LEU A 154 5.08 -19.64 -6.56
C LEU A 154 6.44 -19.04 -6.22
N GLU A 155 7.54 -19.67 -6.61
CA GLU A 155 8.85 -19.36 -6.06
C GLU A 155 9.27 -17.89 -6.20
N PHE A 156 9.10 -17.28 -7.39
CA PHE A 156 9.41 -15.86 -7.53
C PHE A 156 8.47 -14.96 -6.72
N TYR A 157 7.20 -15.35 -6.51
CA TYR A 157 6.31 -14.64 -5.60
C TYR A 157 6.78 -14.78 -4.14
N ASN A 158 7.14 -15.99 -3.70
CA ASN A 158 7.69 -16.25 -2.36
C ASN A 158 8.90 -15.34 -2.11
N ASN A 159 9.83 -15.30 -3.07
CA ASN A 159 11.03 -14.47 -2.99
C ASN A 159 10.71 -12.97 -2.86
N THR A 160 9.70 -12.46 -3.57
CA THR A 160 9.28 -11.05 -3.37
C THR A 160 8.73 -10.78 -1.98
N LYS A 161 8.01 -11.73 -1.38
CA LYS A 161 7.40 -11.57 -0.05
C LYS A 161 8.42 -11.77 1.07
N ALA A 162 9.35 -12.72 0.92
CA ALA A 162 10.49 -12.87 1.82
C ALA A 162 11.38 -11.61 1.82
N ALA A 163 11.65 -11.03 0.65
CA ALA A 163 12.39 -9.77 0.54
C ALA A 163 11.64 -8.61 1.21
N LEU A 164 10.32 -8.51 1.00
CA LEU A 164 9.49 -7.48 1.63
C LEU A 164 9.45 -7.61 3.17
N ASP A 165 9.36 -8.83 3.69
CA ASP A 165 9.37 -9.07 5.14
C ASP A 165 10.69 -8.63 5.77
N SER A 166 11.82 -9.04 5.17
CA SER A 166 13.15 -8.64 5.65
C SER A 166 13.35 -7.12 5.59
N PHE A 167 12.93 -6.48 4.49
CA PHE A 167 12.95 -5.01 4.38
C PHE A 167 12.10 -4.35 5.47
N THR A 168 10.91 -4.87 5.74
CA THR A 168 9.97 -4.26 6.67
C THR A 168 10.43 -4.41 8.11
N GLU A 169 11.06 -5.54 8.47
CA GLU A 169 11.66 -5.75 9.78
C GLU A 169 12.72 -4.69 10.09
N VAL A 170 13.65 -4.44 9.14
CA VAL A 170 14.68 -3.40 9.31
C VAL A 170 14.06 -2.02 9.35
N LEU A 171 13.10 -1.71 8.46
CA LEU A 171 12.43 -0.42 8.45
C LEU A 171 11.75 -0.11 9.79
N ALA A 172 11.10 -1.10 10.40
CA ALA A 172 10.46 -0.97 11.70
C ALA A 172 11.46 -0.67 12.84
N GLN A 173 12.71 -1.12 12.72
CA GLN A 173 13.78 -0.84 13.68
C GLN A 173 14.42 0.54 13.48
N GLU A 174 14.47 1.02 12.23
CA GLU A 174 15.08 2.32 11.90
C GLU A 174 14.16 3.52 12.13
N VAL A 175 12.84 3.33 12.25
CA VAL A 175 11.93 4.43 12.61
C VAL A 175 12.11 4.84 14.08
N LEU A 176 12.46 6.11 14.29
CA LEU A 176 12.68 6.62 15.64
C LEU A 176 11.36 6.68 16.43
N PRO A 177 11.33 6.30 17.72
CA PRO A 177 10.13 6.40 18.54
C PRO A 177 9.47 7.79 18.54
N ALA A 178 10.28 8.85 18.43
CA ALA A 178 9.81 10.23 18.38
C ALA A 178 9.00 10.57 17.11
N TRP A 179 9.09 9.76 16.05
CA TRP A 179 8.29 9.93 14.82
C TRP A 179 6.87 9.36 14.98
N ASN A 180 6.61 8.55 16.00
CA ASN A 180 5.32 7.89 16.24
C ASN A 180 4.80 7.08 15.02
N ILE A 181 5.72 6.54 14.22
CA ILE A 181 5.41 5.70 13.07
C ILE A 181 5.39 4.25 13.54
N ARG A 182 4.31 3.53 13.21
CA ARG A 182 4.19 2.09 13.40
C ARG A 182 4.27 1.40 12.05
N VAL A 183 4.92 0.24 12.02
CA VAL A 183 5.11 -0.57 10.82
C VAL A 183 4.65 -1.99 11.14
N SER A 184 3.85 -2.61 10.27
CA SER A 184 3.39 -3.99 10.42
C SER A 184 3.31 -4.73 9.09
N ASN A 185 3.35 -6.07 9.17
CA ASN A 185 3.04 -6.99 8.07
C ASN A 185 1.63 -7.58 8.20
#